data_AF-A0A800G997-F1
#
_entry.id   AF-A0A800G997-F1
#
_cell.length_a   1.000
_cell.length_b   1.000
_cell.length_c   1.000
_cell.angle_alpha   90.00
_cell.angle_beta   90.00
_cell.angle_gamma   90.00
#
_symmetry.space_group_name_H-M   'P 1'
#
loop_
_entity.id
_entity.type
_entity.pdbx_description
1 polymer ?
#
loop_
_entity_poly.entity_id
_entity_poly.type
_entity_poly.pdbx_seq_one_letter_code
_entity_poly.pdbx_strand_id
1 'polypeptide(L)' 'MRDRETGGLWQVLTGQAVGGELFGKRLECLPSHYSFWFAWRDFHPQTELYGASV' A
#
# COMPACT_ATOMS: atom_id res chain seq x y z
N MET A 1 -5.55 0.26 -7.54
CA MET A 1 -6.29 -0.45 -6.46
C MET A 1 -7.76 -0.18 -6.63
N ARG A 2 -8.60 -1.19 -6.39
CA ARG A 2 -10.05 -1.04 -6.41
C ARG A 2 -10.54 -0.89 -4.97
N ASP A 3 -11.25 0.19 -4.71
CA ASP A 3 -11.96 0.38 -3.45
C ASP A 3 -13.15 -0.60 -3.39
N ARG A 4 -13.33 -1.23 -2.23
CA ARG A 4 -14.39 -2.22 -2.02
C ARG A 4 -15.71 -1.57 -1.63
N GLU A 5 -15.67 -0.38 -1.02
CA GLU A 5 -16.87 0.31 -0.55
C GLU A 5 -17.58 1.02 -1.71
N THR A 6 -16.86 1.84 -2.47
CA THR A 6 -17.43 2.62 -3.59
C THR A 6 -17.22 1.96 -4.95
N GLY A 7 -16.40 0.91 -5.04
CA GLY A 7 -16.00 0.31 -6.32
C GLY A 7 -14.99 1.17 -7.12
N GLY A 8 -14.59 2.34 -6.60
CA GLY A 8 -13.71 3.30 -7.24
C GLY A 8 -12.30 2.78 -7.52
N LEU A 9 -11.59 3.46 -8.44
CA LEU A 9 -10.23 3.12 -8.83
C LEU A 9 -9.24 4.17 -8.35
N TRP A 10 -8.19 3.71 -7.67
CA TRP A 10 -7.16 4.54 -7.06
C TRP A 10 -5.77 4.18 -7.55
N GLN A 11 -4.96 5.19 -7.86
CA GLN A 11 -3.52 5.06 -8.02
C GLN A 11 -2.86 4.98 -6.63
N VAL A 12 -2.28 3.83 -6.28
CA VAL A 12 -1.84 3.53 -4.90
C VAL A 12 -0.71 4.46 -4.43
N LEU A 13 0.24 4.78 -5.32
CA LEU A 13 1.41 5.57 -4.96
C LEU A 13 1.06 7.05 -4.70
N THR A 14 0.10 7.58 -5.44
CA THR A 14 -0.22 9.02 -5.43
C THR A 14 -1.50 9.34 -4.65
N GLY A 15 -2.28 8.33 -4.29
CA GLY A 15 -3.60 8.50 -3.69
C GLY A 15 -4.63 9.12 -4.62
N GLN A 16 -4.38 9.16 -5.94
CA GLN A 16 -5.29 9.78 -6.92
C GLN A 16 -6.44 8.85 -7.30
N ALA A 17 -7.67 9.33 -7.17
CA ALA A 17 -8.83 8.67 -7.76
C ALA A 17 -8.81 8.86 -9.28
N VAL A 18 -8.81 7.75 -10.01
CA VAL A 18 -8.79 7.67 -11.47
C VAL A 18 -10.04 7.02 -12.06
N GLY A 19 -11.01 6.64 -11.23
CA GLY A 19 -12.30 6.16 -11.70
C GLY A 19 -13.30 6.00 -10.56
N GLY A 20 -14.59 5.98 -10.92
CA GLY A 20 -15.70 5.94 -9.96
C GLY A 20 -16.11 7.32 -9.46
N GLU A 21 -16.99 7.34 -8.46
CA GLU A 21 -17.64 8.55 -7.94
C GLU A 21 -16.65 9.62 -7.46
N LEU A 22 -15.50 9.19 -6.93
CA LEU A 22 -14.50 10.08 -6.34
C LEU A 22 -13.45 10.57 -7.35
N PHE A 23 -13.64 10.37 -8.66
CA PHE A 23 -12.70 10.77 -9.71
C PHE A 23 -12.15 12.19 -9.51
N GLY A 24 -10.85 12.35 -9.67
CA GLY A 24 -10.17 13.63 -9.51
C GLY A 24 -9.80 13.98 -8.07
N LYS A 25 -10.43 13.37 -7.05
CA LYS A 25 -10.01 13.55 -5.65
C LYS A 25 -8.68 12.86 -5.37
N ARG A 26 -7.96 13.38 -4.37
CA ARG A 26 -6.68 12.84 -3.90
C ARG A 26 -6.73 12.63 -2.39
N LEU A 27 -6.27 11.46 -1.94
CA LEU A 27 -6.12 11.14 -0.51
C LEU A 27 -4.92 11.88 0.09
N GLU A 28 -4.98 12.13 1.39
CA GLU A 28 -3.81 12.57 2.14
C GLU A 28 -2.76 11.46 2.18
N CYS A 29 -1.50 11.82 1.91
CA CYS A 29 -0.40 10.87 1.93
C CYS A 29 0.03 10.62 3.38
N LEU A 30 -0.11 9.38 3.85
CA LEU A 30 0.40 8.97 5.14
C LEU A 30 1.89 8.61 5.03
N PRO A 31 2.67 8.79 6.12
CA PRO A 31 4.05 8.33 6.17
C PRO A 31 4.14 6.84 5.82
N SER A 32 5.00 6.51 4.86
CA SER A 32 5.25 5.14 4.41
C SER A 32 6.73 4.93 4.12
N HIS A 33 7.14 3.66 4.10
CA HIS A 33 8.54 3.28 3.90
C HIS A 33 8.61 2.11 2.92
N TYR A 34 9.38 2.28 1.84
CA TYR A 34 9.71 1.19 0.93
C TYR A 34 10.96 0.47 1.43
N SER A 35 10.85 -0.84 1.64
CA SER A 35 11.98 -1.67 2.03
C SER A 35 11.90 -3.03 1.36
N PHE A 36 13.06 -3.61 1.10
CA PHE A 36 13.15 -5.03 0.81
C PHE A 36 12.87 -5.83 2.09
N TRP A 37 12.21 -6.98 1.98
CA TRP A 37 11.85 -7.77 3.16
C TRP A 37 13.08 -8.17 4.01
N PHE A 38 14.23 -8.45 3.38
CA PHE A 38 15.45 -8.84 4.08
C PHE A 38 16.05 -7.66 4.86
N ALA A 39 16.10 -6.47 4.26
CA ALA A 39 16.55 -5.25 4.93
C ALA A 39 15.62 -4.89 6.09
N TRP A 40 14.30 -4.99 5.89
CA TRP A 40 13.32 -4.80 6.96
C TRP A 40 13.59 -5.73 8.15
N ARG A 41 13.83 -7.03 7.91
CA ARG A 41 14.14 -7.99 8.97
C ARG A 41 15.43 -7.66 9.69
N ASP A 42 16.45 -7.16 8.99
CA ASP A 42 17.72 -6.79 9.63
C ASP A 42 17.55 -5.62 10.62
N PHE A 43 16.67 -4.66 10.32
CA PHE A 43 16.31 -3.56 11.25
C PHE A 43 15.23 -3.94 12.27
N HIS A 44 14.37 -4.89 11.95
CA HIS A 44 13.23 -5.35 12.76
C HIS A 44 13.29 -6.87 12.97
N PRO A 45 14.24 -7.37 13.79
CA PRO A 45 14.55 -8.80 13.86
C PRO A 45 13.43 -9.67 14.44
N GLN A 46 12.45 -9.09 15.14
CA GLN A 46 11.27 -9.82 15.62
C GLN A 46 10.19 -10.01 14.53
N THR A 47 10.36 -9.43 13.34
CA THR A 47 9.39 -9.59 12.24
C THR A 47 9.41 -11.03 11.74
N GLU A 48 8.27 -11.72 11.88
CA GLU A 48 8.09 -13.06 11.33
C GLU A 48 7.86 -13.00 9.81
N LEU A 49 8.46 -13.94 9.08
CA LEU A 49 8.25 -14.09 7.64
C LEU A 49 7.16 -15.11 7.36
N TYR A 50 6.09 -14.68 6.68
CA TYR A 50 5.02 -15.57 6.27
C TYR A 50 5.35 -16.22 4.91
N GLY A 51 5.23 -17.56 4.83
CA GLY A 51 5.34 -18.30 3.57
C GLY A 51 6.76 -18.61 3.09
N ALA A 52 7.79 -18.41 3.92
CA ALA A 52 9.13 -18.92 3.64
C ALA A 52 9.14 -20.44 3.86
N SER A 53 8.99 -21.23 2.80
CA SER A 53 9.34 -22.66 2.83
C SER A 53 10.85 -22.78 2.92
N VAL A 54 11.34 -23.50 3.93
CA VAL A 54 12.76 -23.85 4.12
C VAL A 54 13.20 -24.85 3.05
#